data_AF-A0A1W0WID5-F1
#
_entry.id   AF-A0A1W0WID5-F1
#
_cell.length_a   1.000
_cell.length_b   1.000
_cell.length_c   1.000
_cell.angle_alpha   90.00
_cell.angle_beta   90.00
_cell.angle_gamma   90.00
#
_symmetry.space_group_name_H-M   'P 1'
#
loop_
_entity.id
_entity.type
_entity.pdbx_description
1 polymer ?
#
loop_
_entity_poly.entity_id
_entity_poly.type
_entity_poly.pdbx_seq_one_letter_code
_entity_poly.pdbx_strand_id
1 'polypeptide(L)'
;MALSYRSLSLIGGLISIVFITVVYATNRYYGTYLSYGSGDTIIQTFHAHSGPSGSERKWHVECLDGEAVAGIQDWVNDYQKIEVLWCKFMFPYKPPTNGLYPFYPNCHIRNYTAQFFCFSPGAFSLTVNTFITGIWDNELQFFVGRRGLDDSNIYKCCKAPSGYYLDYTSCYYMPTHDQYWEYYDSIQHIITYCASGYVMTGLSKKFNPFDLEWHIDWIQCCRIGFLSGVVFPAAVRNPPNTTILSRVARSVGAEDGDLANFIQRSDPLFKSAKQSTANAPNDFQFELSHSDRSRIAGY
;
A
#
# COMPACT_ATOMS: atom_id res chain seq x y z
N MET A 1 -0.97 63.61 3.28
CA MET A 1 -1.95 62.69 3.92
C MET A 1 -1.20 61.87 4.95
N ALA A 2 -1.35 62.16 6.25
CA ALA A 2 -0.69 61.39 7.30
C ALA A 2 -1.56 60.18 7.66
N LEU A 3 -1.04 58.95 7.55
CA LEU A 3 -1.73 57.79 8.09
C LEU A 3 -1.79 57.91 9.61
N SER A 4 -2.98 57.70 10.18
CA SER A 4 -3.17 57.63 11.63
C SER A 4 -2.35 56.47 12.21
N TYR A 5 -1.79 56.66 13.41
CA TYR A 5 -1.10 55.61 14.17
C TYR A 5 -1.94 54.33 14.33
N ARG A 6 -3.27 54.47 14.43
CA ARG A 6 -4.21 53.34 14.46
C ARG A 6 -4.16 52.51 13.18
N SER A 7 -4.06 53.16 12.03
CA SER A 7 -3.95 52.50 10.73
C SER A 7 -2.62 51.74 10.61
N LEU A 8 -1.52 52.31 11.09
CA LEU A 8 -0.21 51.64 11.11
C LEU A 8 -0.21 50.40 12.02
N SER A 9 -0.83 50.50 13.21
CA SER A 9 -0.93 49.35 14.13
C SER A 9 -1.76 48.20 13.56
N LEU A 10 -2.87 48.50 12.87
CA LEU A 10 -3.70 47.47 12.22
C LEU A 10 -2.96 46.79 11.07
N ILE A 11 -2.26 47.57 10.24
CA ILE A 11 -1.45 47.02 9.14
C ILE A 11 -0.32 46.13 9.69
N GLY A 12 0.38 46.57 10.73
CA GLY A 12 1.42 45.78 11.39
C GLY A 12 0.89 44.46 11.97
N GLY A 13 -0.30 44.50 12.60
CA GLY A 13 -0.97 43.29 13.10
C GLY A 13 -1.32 42.29 11.99
N LEU A 14 -1.90 42.77 10.88
CA LEU A 14 -2.24 41.93 9.73
C LEU A 14 -1.01 41.29 9.09
N ILE A 15 0.07 42.06 8.89
CA ILE A 15 1.34 41.53 8.34
C ILE A 15 1.89 40.43 9.26
N SER A 16 1.84 40.64 10.57
CA SER A 16 2.32 39.66 11.55
C SER A 16 1.51 38.36 11.50
N ILE A 17 0.18 38.45 11.42
CA ILE A 17 -0.70 37.27 11.32
C ILE A 17 -0.42 36.48 10.04
N VAL A 18 -0.28 37.17 8.89
CA VAL A 18 0.04 36.53 7.62
C VAL A 18 1.40 35.83 7.70
N PHE A 19 2.41 36.50 8.25
CA PHE A 19 3.76 35.93 8.39
C PHE A 19 3.77 34.69 9.29
N ILE A 20 3.13 34.76 10.46
CA ILE A 20 3.04 33.62 11.38
C ILE A 20 2.33 32.43 10.71
N THR A 21 1.25 32.70 9.98
CA THR A 21 0.48 31.64 9.28
C THR A 21 1.31 30.97 8.19
N VAL A 22 2.05 31.75 7.39
CA VAL A 22 2.93 31.22 6.34
C VAL A 22 4.06 30.40 6.94
N VAL A 23 4.71 30.89 8.01
CA VAL A 23 5.78 30.15 8.70
C VAL A 23 5.26 28.84 9.30
N TYR A 24 4.09 28.87 9.96
CA TYR A 24 3.49 27.68 10.55
C TYR A 24 3.10 26.64 9.50
N ALA A 25 2.47 27.06 8.40
CA ALA A 25 2.11 26.18 7.30
C ALA A 25 3.35 25.55 6.65
N THR A 26 4.41 26.34 6.48
CA THR A 26 5.69 25.90 5.91
C THR A 26 6.37 24.88 6.81
N ASN A 27 6.49 25.18 8.12
CA ASN A 27 7.06 24.25 9.10
C ASN A 27 6.27 22.95 9.19
N ARG A 28 4.94 23.01 9.09
CA ARG A 28 4.09 21.83 9.10
C ARG A 28 4.32 20.95 7.86
N TYR A 29 4.40 21.55 6.67
CA TYR A 29 4.70 20.83 5.44
C TYR A 29 6.08 20.15 5.48
N TYR A 30 7.11 20.85 5.94
CA TYR A 30 8.44 20.25 6.09
C TYR A 30 8.53 19.27 7.26
N GLY A 31 7.66 19.40 8.27
CA GLY A 31 7.53 18.42 9.35
C GLY A 31 6.88 17.11 8.89
N THR A 32 6.11 17.13 7.81
CA THR A 32 5.48 15.92 7.24
C THR A 32 6.51 14.98 6.63
N TYR A 33 7.54 15.50 5.96
CA TYR A 33 8.57 14.72 5.27
C TYR A 33 9.93 14.92 5.92
N LEU A 34 10.42 13.89 6.59
CA LEU A 34 11.76 13.86 7.18
C LEU A 34 12.66 12.97 6.32
N SER A 35 13.44 13.59 5.44
CA SER A 35 14.43 12.89 4.61
C SER A 35 15.80 12.89 5.27
N TYR A 36 16.46 11.74 5.27
CA TYR A 36 17.77 11.50 5.85
C TYR A 36 18.82 11.29 4.75
N GLY A 37 20.08 11.63 5.05
CA GLY A 37 21.20 11.40 4.14
C GLY A 37 21.47 9.93 3.82
N SER A 38 20.87 8.98 4.55
CA SER A 38 20.87 7.54 4.25
C SER A 38 19.99 7.16 3.06
N GLY A 39 19.19 8.10 2.54
CA GLY A 39 18.18 7.84 1.51
C GLY A 39 16.86 7.33 2.08
N ASP A 40 16.65 7.44 3.39
CA ASP A 40 15.37 7.18 4.02
C ASP A 40 14.53 8.45 4.06
N THR A 41 13.23 8.34 3.78
CA THR A 41 12.25 9.43 3.94
C THR A 41 11.11 8.92 4.80
N ILE A 42 10.91 9.57 5.94
CA ILE A 42 9.81 9.29 6.86
C ILE A 42 8.68 10.27 6.56
N ILE A 43 7.48 9.73 6.30
CA ILE A 43 6.29 10.54 6.01
C ILE A 43 5.29 10.37 7.16
N GLN A 44 5.03 11.44 7.90
CA GLN A 44 3.95 11.44 8.89
C GLN A 44 2.60 11.51 8.18
N THR A 45 1.67 10.62 8.54
CA THR A 45 0.35 10.61 7.90
C THR A 45 -0.59 11.63 8.50
N PHE A 46 -0.39 12.06 9.75
CA PHE A 46 -1.26 13.00 10.44
C PHE A 46 -1.42 14.31 9.64
N HIS A 47 -2.66 14.64 9.26
CA HIS A 47 -3.00 15.76 8.36
C HIS A 47 -2.36 15.78 6.96
N ALA A 48 -1.73 14.68 6.54
CA ALA A 48 -1.09 14.55 5.23
C ALA A 48 -1.62 13.37 4.41
N HIS A 49 -2.71 12.73 4.83
CA HIS A 49 -3.46 11.73 4.07
C HIS A 49 -4.59 12.48 3.35
N SER A 50 -4.85 12.09 2.10
CA SER A 50 -5.74 12.69 1.08
C SER A 50 -4.96 13.05 -0.20
N GLY A 51 -5.63 13.77 -1.09
CA GLY A 51 -5.17 14.09 -2.44
C GLY A 51 -6.09 13.46 -3.49
N PRO A 52 -5.79 13.66 -4.78
CA PRO A 52 -6.60 13.06 -5.84
C PRO A 52 -6.50 11.53 -5.78
N SER A 53 -7.63 10.83 -5.70
CA SER A 53 -7.68 9.37 -5.62
C SER A 53 -7.30 8.65 -6.93
N GLY A 54 -6.76 9.35 -7.93
CA GLY A 54 -6.29 8.75 -9.18
C GLY A 54 -4.84 8.27 -9.07
N SER A 55 -4.50 7.20 -9.80
CA SER A 55 -3.12 6.66 -9.83
C SER A 55 -2.13 7.60 -10.52
N GLU A 56 -2.62 8.44 -11.44
CA GLU A 56 -1.84 9.37 -12.26
C GLU A 56 -1.53 10.72 -11.57
N ARG A 57 -1.86 10.85 -10.27
CA ARG A 57 -1.62 12.06 -9.48
C ARG A 57 -0.84 11.75 -8.22
N LYS A 58 0.09 12.63 -7.85
CA LYS A 58 0.83 12.52 -6.58
C LYS A 58 -0.13 12.56 -5.40
N TRP A 59 0.00 11.61 -4.49
CA TRP A 59 -0.69 11.63 -3.20
C TRP A 59 0.16 12.37 -2.16
N HIS A 60 -0.49 12.86 -1.10
CA HIS A 60 0.24 13.51 -0.02
C HIS A 60 1.11 12.49 0.74
N VAL A 61 0.62 11.27 1.01
CA VAL A 61 1.47 10.18 1.53
C VAL A 61 1.92 9.27 0.38
N GLU A 62 2.96 9.70 -0.33
CA GLU A 62 3.62 8.92 -1.39
C GLU A 62 5.13 9.17 -1.34
N CYS A 63 5.90 8.09 -1.43
CA CYS A 63 7.36 8.11 -1.50
C CYS A 63 7.84 8.93 -2.69
N LEU A 64 9.03 9.50 -2.56
CA LEU A 64 9.61 10.35 -3.59
C LEU A 64 10.18 9.54 -4.75
N ASP A 65 10.68 10.26 -5.75
CA ASP A 65 11.27 9.64 -6.92
C ASP A 65 12.47 8.76 -6.56
N GLY A 66 12.48 7.51 -7.02
CA GLY A 66 13.50 6.51 -6.69
C GLY A 66 13.34 5.86 -5.31
N GLU A 67 12.33 6.26 -4.54
CA GLU A 67 11.97 5.65 -3.26
C GLU A 67 10.80 4.67 -3.35
N ALA A 68 10.78 3.70 -2.46
CA ALA A 68 9.70 2.75 -2.28
C ALA A 68 9.30 2.66 -0.80
N VAL A 69 8.06 2.27 -0.53
CA VAL A 69 7.65 1.96 0.84
C VAL A 69 8.41 0.73 1.32
N ALA A 70 9.08 0.86 2.45
CA ALA A 70 9.81 -0.22 3.10
C ALA A 70 9.26 -0.55 4.48
N GLY A 71 8.37 0.27 5.05
CA GLY A 71 7.68 -0.09 6.28
C GLY A 71 6.63 0.91 6.73
N ILE A 72 6.00 0.57 7.83
CA ILE A 72 4.94 1.33 8.49
C ILE A 72 5.22 1.39 9.99
N GLN A 73 4.70 2.42 10.64
CA GLN A 73 4.79 2.57 12.08
C GLN A 73 3.50 3.14 12.66
N ASP A 74 3.20 2.67 13.86
CA ASP A 74 2.17 3.16 14.78
C ASP A 74 2.84 3.37 16.15
N TRP A 75 2.30 4.27 16.97
CA TRP A 75 2.83 4.50 18.31
C TRP A 75 2.25 3.49 19.33
N VAL A 76 0.93 3.47 19.51
CA VAL A 76 0.30 2.76 20.66
C VAL A 76 -1.08 2.18 20.36
N ASN A 77 -1.53 2.17 19.11
CA ASN A 77 -2.93 1.88 18.77
C ASN A 77 -3.05 0.58 17.99
N ASP A 78 -2.19 -0.40 18.25
CA ASP A 78 -2.30 -1.76 17.70
C ASP A 78 -2.44 -1.82 16.17
N TYR A 79 -1.83 -0.85 15.47
CA TYR A 79 -2.00 -0.66 14.03
C TYR A 79 -3.46 -0.51 13.57
N GLN A 80 -4.31 0.08 14.41
CA GLN A 80 -5.58 0.70 14.00
C GLN A 80 -5.36 1.89 13.06
N LYS A 81 -4.11 2.37 12.94
CA LYS A 81 -3.69 3.42 12.03
C LYS A 81 -2.25 3.21 11.57
N ILE A 82 -1.90 3.88 10.48
CA ILE A 82 -0.52 4.10 10.08
C ILE A 82 -0.22 5.55 10.38
N GLU A 83 0.64 5.82 11.36
CA GLU A 83 1.03 7.20 11.71
C GLU A 83 2.24 7.67 10.92
N VAL A 84 3.09 6.72 10.53
CA VAL A 84 4.31 6.96 9.79
C VAL A 84 4.44 5.94 8.67
N LEU A 85 4.69 6.44 7.45
CA LEU A 85 5.10 5.64 6.30
C LEU A 85 6.61 5.79 6.09
N TRP A 86 7.32 4.68 6.05
CA TRP A 86 8.77 4.68 5.84
C TRP A 86 9.10 4.40 4.39
N CYS A 87 9.68 5.38 3.72
CA CYS A 87 10.18 5.30 2.36
C CYS A 87 11.69 5.14 2.36
N LYS A 88 12.23 4.39 1.41
CA LYS A 88 13.67 4.20 1.22
C LYS A 88 14.03 4.31 -0.24
N PHE A 89 15.19 4.89 -0.52
CA PHE A 89 15.76 4.96 -1.86
C PHE A 89 16.23 3.58 -2.32
N MET A 90 15.51 3.00 -3.26
CA MET A 90 15.69 1.60 -3.69
C MET A 90 16.16 1.45 -5.14
N PHE A 91 16.09 2.53 -5.94
CA PHE A 91 16.34 2.47 -7.37
C PHE A 91 17.45 3.42 -7.82
N PRO A 92 18.73 3.17 -7.45
CA PRO A 92 19.85 4.08 -7.74
C PRO A 92 20.11 4.31 -9.23
N TYR A 93 19.81 3.33 -10.08
CA TYR A 93 19.97 3.42 -11.54
C TYR A 93 18.74 3.93 -12.29
N LYS A 94 17.66 4.24 -11.58
CA LYS A 94 16.47 4.83 -12.20
C LYS A 94 16.82 6.26 -12.66
N PRO A 95 16.48 6.66 -13.91
CA PRO A 95 16.66 8.04 -14.32
C PRO A 95 15.76 8.98 -13.49
N PRO A 96 16.25 10.16 -13.08
CA PRO A 96 15.46 11.11 -12.32
C PRO A 96 14.30 11.62 -13.19
N THR A 97 13.11 11.75 -12.60
CA THR A 97 11.97 12.36 -13.31
C THR A 97 12.02 13.88 -13.32
N ASN A 98 12.99 14.50 -12.63
CA ASN A 98 13.11 15.95 -12.47
C ASN A 98 11.84 16.59 -11.89
N GLY A 99 11.19 15.89 -10.96
CA GLY A 99 9.96 16.35 -10.31
C GLY A 99 8.70 16.19 -11.16
N LEU A 100 8.80 15.60 -12.36
CA LEU A 100 7.63 15.28 -13.18
C LEU A 100 6.94 14.01 -12.64
N TYR A 101 5.63 14.11 -12.45
CA TYR A 101 4.77 13.02 -12.03
C TYR A 101 4.10 12.35 -13.26
N PRO A 102 3.88 11.02 -13.27
CA PRO A 102 4.20 10.03 -12.22
C PRO A 102 5.69 9.71 -12.10
N PHE A 103 6.14 9.42 -10.87
CA PHE A 103 7.53 9.03 -10.60
C PHE A 103 7.88 7.66 -11.18
N TYR A 104 6.89 6.77 -11.22
CA TYR A 104 7.01 5.40 -11.70
C TYR A 104 6.04 5.13 -12.85
N PRO A 105 6.37 4.18 -13.76
CA PRO A 105 5.47 3.79 -14.82
C PRO A 105 4.30 2.95 -14.28
N ASN A 106 3.15 3.04 -14.97
CA ASN A 106 2.00 2.15 -14.80
C ASN A 106 1.59 1.94 -13.34
N CYS A 107 1.09 2.99 -12.71
CA CYS A 107 0.55 2.90 -11.36
C CYS A 107 -0.93 2.50 -11.39
N HIS A 108 -1.33 1.65 -10.45
CA HIS A 108 -2.72 1.28 -10.19
C HIS A 108 -3.02 1.38 -8.70
N ILE A 109 -4.30 1.42 -8.37
CA ILE A 109 -4.77 1.55 -7.00
C ILE A 109 -5.36 0.22 -6.55
N ARG A 110 -5.09 -0.13 -5.31
CA ARG A 110 -5.63 -1.29 -4.62
C ARG A 110 -6.33 -0.86 -3.36
N ASN A 111 -7.34 -1.62 -3.00
CA ASN A 111 -8.01 -1.51 -1.72
C ASN A 111 -7.60 -2.73 -0.88
N TYR A 112 -6.86 -2.51 0.20
CA TYR A 112 -6.32 -3.63 0.99
C TYR A 112 -7.36 -4.31 1.88
N THR A 113 -8.63 -3.88 1.88
CA THR A 113 -9.72 -4.66 2.46
C THR A 113 -9.94 -5.97 1.71
N ALA A 114 -9.86 -5.94 0.37
CA ALA A 114 -10.14 -7.10 -0.48
C ALA A 114 -8.96 -7.51 -1.37
N GLN A 115 -7.98 -6.63 -1.56
CA GLN A 115 -6.85 -6.80 -2.47
C GLN A 115 -5.57 -6.53 -1.71
N PHE A 116 -5.03 -7.54 -1.04
CA PHE A 116 -3.87 -7.40 -0.15
C PHE A 116 -2.53 -7.20 -0.88
N PHE A 117 -2.46 -7.54 -2.16
CA PHE A 117 -1.22 -7.57 -2.94
C PHE A 117 -1.28 -6.59 -4.09
N CYS A 118 -0.15 -5.93 -4.37
CA CYS A 118 -0.02 -5.14 -5.59
C CYS A 118 -0.14 -6.01 -6.84
N PHE A 119 0.48 -7.18 -6.80
CA PHE A 119 0.41 -8.21 -7.83
C PHE A 119 -0.98 -8.86 -7.90
N SER A 120 -1.51 -9.04 -9.10
CA SER A 120 -2.74 -9.78 -9.34
C SER A 120 -2.59 -10.72 -10.54
N PRO A 121 -2.89 -12.02 -10.37
CA PRO A 121 -2.72 -13.00 -11.44
C PRO A 121 -3.62 -12.71 -12.65
N GLY A 122 -4.83 -12.18 -12.43
CA GLY A 122 -5.76 -11.83 -13.51
C GLY A 122 -5.29 -10.67 -14.39
N ALA A 123 -4.36 -9.85 -13.90
CA ALA A 123 -3.78 -8.72 -14.62
C ALA A 123 -2.24 -8.76 -14.58
N PHE A 124 -1.68 -9.94 -14.85
CA PHE A 124 -0.24 -10.21 -14.72
C PHE A 124 0.63 -9.16 -15.42
N SER A 125 0.35 -8.86 -16.69
CA SER A 125 1.17 -7.94 -17.50
C SER A 125 1.27 -6.51 -16.92
N LEU A 126 0.21 -6.07 -16.24
CA LEU A 126 0.10 -4.76 -15.63
C LEU A 126 0.68 -4.74 -14.22
N THR A 127 0.53 -5.83 -13.47
CA THR A 127 0.79 -5.86 -12.02
C THR A 127 2.06 -6.60 -11.61
N VAL A 128 2.74 -7.27 -12.54
CA VAL A 128 4.06 -7.85 -12.29
C VAL A 128 5.09 -6.77 -11.96
N ASN A 129 5.95 -7.05 -10.99
CA ASN A 129 6.97 -6.13 -10.48
C ASN A 129 6.36 -4.83 -9.94
N THR A 130 5.17 -4.88 -9.35
CA THR A 130 4.55 -3.70 -8.72
C THR A 130 4.70 -3.75 -7.21
N PHE A 131 5.00 -2.59 -6.62
CA PHE A 131 5.26 -2.40 -5.20
C PHE A 131 4.53 -1.14 -4.70
N ILE A 132 4.39 -1.01 -3.40
CA ILE A 132 3.65 0.08 -2.77
C ILE A 132 4.51 1.36 -2.80
N THR A 133 3.94 2.44 -3.32
CA THR A 133 4.57 3.76 -3.32
C THR A 133 3.88 4.75 -2.40
N GLY A 134 2.64 4.50 -2.00
CA GLY A 134 1.91 5.43 -1.14
C GLY A 134 0.62 4.84 -0.61
N ILE A 135 0.07 5.53 0.39
CA ILE A 135 -1.20 5.21 1.04
C ILE A 135 -2.11 6.42 0.99
N TRP A 136 -3.42 6.18 1.01
CA TRP A 136 -4.41 7.24 0.97
C TRP A 136 -5.60 6.88 1.85
N ASP A 137 -6.11 7.91 2.51
CA ASP A 137 -7.32 7.86 3.30
C ASP A 137 -8.02 9.23 3.20
N ASN A 138 -9.31 9.26 3.54
CA ASN A 138 -10.16 10.44 3.52
C ASN A 138 -10.39 11.09 4.91
N GLU A 139 -9.75 10.60 5.97
CA GLU A 139 -9.95 11.09 7.34
C GLU A 139 -8.98 12.22 7.78
N LEU A 140 -8.53 12.24 9.05
CA LEU A 140 -7.49 13.16 9.60
C LEU A 140 -6.17 12.45 9.94
N GLN A 141 -6.16 11.12 9.82
CA GLN A 141 -5.00 10.24 9.83
C GLN A 141 -5.34 9.04 8.96
N PHE A 142 -4.35 8.22 8.57
CA PHE A 142 -4.67 6.95 7.94
C PHE A 142 -5.23 6.00 9.00
N PHE A 143 -6.54 5.82 9.01
CA PHE A 143 -7.26 5.13 10.07
C PHE A 143 -7.99 3.90 9.52
N VAL A 144 -7.65 2.75 10.08
CA VAL A 144 -8.14 1.41 9.72
C VAL A 144 -9.15 0.90 10.74
N GLY A 145 -9.05 1.33 12.01
CA GLY A 145 -9.86 0.92 13.16
C GLY A 145 -11.35 1.31 13.10
N ARG A 146 -12.03 0.95 12.01
CA ARG A 146 -13.44 1.27 11.76
C ARG A 146 -14.31 0.05 11.98
N ARG A 147 -15.52 0.25 12.49
CA ARG A 147 -16.51 -0.84 12.60
C ARG A 147 -17.17 -1.07 11.24
N GLY A 148 -16.95 -2.27 10.68
CA GLY A 148 -17.51 -2.69 9.40
C GLY A 148 -16.47 -2.76 8.28
N LEU A 149 -16.87 -3.34 7.14
CA LEU A 149 -16.05 -3.37 5.93
C LEU A 149 -16.24 -2.05 5.19
N ASP A 150 -15.18 -1.25 5.10
CA ASP A 150 -15.13 -0.09 4.24
C ASP A 150 -13.98 -0.18 3.23
N ASP A 151 -14.19 0.52 2.11
CA ASP A 151 -13.30 0.55 0.95
C ASP A 151 -12.59 1.90 0.81
N SER A 152 -12.52 2.64 1.93
CA SER A 152 -11.98 4.00 1.98
C SER A 152 -10.46 4.01 1.92
N ASN A 153 -9.81 3.03 2.55
CA ASN A 153 -8.37 2.99 2.63
C ASN A 153 -7.81 2.29 1.38
N ILE A 154 -7.11 3.06 0.56
CA ILE A 154 -6.48 2.58 -0.66
C ILE A 154 -4.97 2.81 -0.62
N TYR A 155 -4.26 2.02 -1.39
CA TYR A 155 -2.82 2.15 -1.53
C TYR A 155 -2.44 2.10 -3.01
N LYS A 156 -1.37 2.81 -3.33
CA LYS A 156 -0.88 2.96 -4.69
C LYS A 156 0.22 1.95 -4.94
N CYS A 157 0.05 1.19 -6.00
CA CYS A 157 1.02 0.24 -6.50
C CYS A 157 1.57 0.76 -7.82
N CYS A 158 2.89 0.84 -7.95
CA CYS A 158 3.53 1.26 -9.18
C CYS A 158 4.52 0.20 -9.65
N LYS A 159 4.76 0.15 -10.96
CA LYS A 159 5.70 -0.80 -11.55
C LYS A 159 7.13 -0.36 -11.30
N ALA A 160 7.98 -1.33 -10.99
CA ALA A 160 9.41 -1.15 -10.89
C ALA A 160 9.94 -0.50 -12.18
N PRO A 161 10.91 0.43 -12.07
CA PRO A 161 11.55 1.02 -13.23
C PRO A 161 12.25 -0.08 -14.05
N SER A 162 12.50 0.22 -15.33
CA SER A 162 13.15 -0.73 -16.23
C SER A 162 14.46 -1.27 -15.63
N GLY A 163 14.73 -2.56 -15.84
CA GLY A 163 15.88 -3.29 -15.27
C GLY A 163 15.70 -3.82 -13.86
N TYR A 164 14.72 -3.31 -13.11
CA TYR A 164 14.39 -3.82 -11.79
C TYR A 164 13.27 -4.85 -11.86
N TYR A 165 13.34 -5.83 -10.96
CA TYR A 165 12.30 -6.83 -10.80
C TYR A 165 12.08 -7.12 -9.31
N LEU A 166 10.91 -7.65 -8.99
CA LEU A 166 10.62 -8.18 -7.67
C LEU A 166 10.86 -9.68 -7.71
N ASP A 167 11.73 -10.17 -6.84
CA ASP A 167 11.93 -11.59 -6.64
C ASP A 167 10.83 -12.14 -5.75
N TYR A 168 9.76 -12.62 -6.39
CA TYR A 168 8.61 -13.20 -5.71
C TYR A 168 8.93 -14.48 -4.92
N THR A 169 10.07 -15.14 -5.19
CA THR A 169 10.49 -16.34 -4.45
C THR A 169 11.14 -16.01 -3.11
N SER A 170 11.66 -14.80 -2.97
CA SER A 170 12.27 -14.29 -1.74
C SER A 170 11.29 -13.50 -0.88
N CYS A 171 9.99 -13.42 -1.24
CA CYS A 171 9.04 -12.66 -0.42
C CYS A 171 8.79 -13.32 0.93
N TYR A 172 8.63 -12.49 1.95
CA TYR A 172 8.21 -12.91 3.28
C TYR A 172 7.16 -11.95 3.84
N TYR A 173 6.45 -12.40 4.86
CA TYR A 173 5.49 -11.59 5.59
C TYR A 173 6.14 -11.08 6.87
N MET A 174 6.00 -9.79 7.13
CA MET A 174 6.37 -9.19 8.40
C MET A 174 5.08 -8.89 9.16
N PRO A 175 4.71 -9.70 10.16
CA PRO A 175 3.54 -9.43 10.99
C PRO A 175 3.79 -8.20 11.86
N THR A 176 2.70 -7.50 12.21
CA THR A 176 2.72 -6.33 13.09
C THR A 176 2.83 -6.70 14.57
N HIS A 177 2.43 -7.92 14.91
CA HIS A 177 2.44 -8.48 16.26
C HIS A 177 2.97 -9.91 16.25
N ASP A 178 3.36 -10.40 17.41
CA ASP A 178 3.67 -11.80 17.61
C ASP A 178 2.40 -12.65 17.88
N GLN A 179 2.60 -13.94 18.15
CA GLN A 179 1.50 -14.88 18.42
C GLN A 179 0.70 -14.56 19.70
N TYR A 180 1.27 -13.75 20.59
CA TYR A 180 0.65 -13.30 21.84
C TYR A 180 0.05 -11.90 21.73
N TRP A 181 0.03 -11.33 20.51
CA TRP A 181 -0.37 -9.94 20.26
C TRP A 181 0.57 -8.91 20.92
N GLU A 182 1.82 -9.28 21.16
CA GLU A 182 2.85 -8.36 21.64
C GLU A 182 3.59 -7.73 20.45
N TYR A 183 4.04 -6.48 20.63
CA TYR A 183 4.82 -5.77 19.63
C TYR A 183 6.29 -6.21 19.63
N TYR A 184 6.91 -6.29 18.45
CA TYR A 184 8.28 -6.81 18.31
C TYR A 184 9.39 -5.90 18.84
N ASP A 185 9.19 -4.59 18.89
CA ASP A 185 10.28 -3.63 19.08
C ASP A 185 10.15 -2.84 20.39
N SER A 186 9.10 -2.05 20.52
CA SER A 186 8.98 -1.04 21.57
C SER A 186 7.54 -0.87 22.03
N ILE A 187 7.38 -0.54 23.33
CA ILE A 187 6.09 -0.30 23.98
C ILE A 187 5.37 0.92 23.36
N GLN A 188 6.11 1.86 22.78
CA GLN A 188 5.56 3.14 22.31
C GLN A 188 5.81 3.42 20.83
N HIS A 189 6.74 2.71 20.20
CA HIS A 189 7.16 2.94 18.82
C HIS A 189 7.19 1.61 18.09
N ILE A 190 6.07 1.25 17.47
CA ILE A 190 5.91 -0.07 16.88
C ILE A 190 6.21 0.04 15.40
N ILE A 191 7.36 -0.50 14.99
CA ILE A 191 7.87 -0.39 13.63
C ILE A 191 7.78 -1.76 12.95
N THR A 192 7.05 -1.83 11.83
CA THR A 192 7.00 -3.00 10.96
C THR A 192 7.69 -2.64 9.66
N TYR A 193 8.88 -3.19 9.46
CA TYR A 193 9.80 -2.75 8.40
C TYR A 193 10.45 -3.93 7.67
N CYS A 194 10.59 -3.78 6.35
CA CYS A 194 11.24 -4.75 5.47
C CYS A 194 12.76 -4.71 5.62
N ALA A 195 13.43 -5.84 5.43
CA ALA A 195 14.87 -5.94 5.48
C ALA A 195 15.53 -5.10 4.37
N SER A 196 16.82 -4.80 4.52
CA SER A 196 17.57 -4.06 3.51
C SER A 196 17.53 -4.78 2.15
N GLY A 197 17.17 -4.05 1.08
CA GLY A 197 16.99 -4.62 -0.26
C GLY A 197 15.57 -5.13 -0.55
N TYR A 198 14.63 -5.01 0.39
CA TYR A 198 13.24 -5.41 0.24
C TYR A 198 12.31 -4.20 0.21
N VAL A 199 11.18 -4.33 -0.47
CA VAL A 199 10.12 -3.33 -0.51
C VAL A 199 8.79 -3.94 -0.19
N MET A 200 7.89 -3.11 0.30
CA MET A 200 6.53 -3.47 0.60
C MET A 200 5.73 -3.67 -0.70
N THR A 201 5.17 -4.85 -0.88
CA THR A 201 4.38 -5.25 -2.06
C THR A 201 2.94 -5.59 -1.73
N GLY A 202 2.63 -5.66 -0.44
CA GLY A 202 1.30 -5.97 0.05
C GLY A 202 1.12 -5.50 1.49
N LEU A 203 -0.14 -5.35 1.86
CA LEU A 203 -0.63 -4.94 3.16
C LEU A 203 -1.93 -5.68 3.41
N SER A 204 -2.15 -6.19 4.62
CA SER A 204 -3.41 -6.80 5.00
C SER A 204 -3.92 -6.27 6.31
N LYS A 205 -5.25 -6.23 6.43
CA LYS A 205 -5.95 -5.97 7.68
C LYS A 205 -6.72 -7.20 8.12
N LYS A 206 -6.82 -7.38 9.44
CA LYS A 206 -7.54 -8.46 10.09
C LYS A 206 -8.48 -7.89 11.14
N PHE A 207 -9.62 -8.55 11.31
CA PHE A 207 -10.59 -8.17 12.33
C PHE A 207 -10.13 -8.73 13.68
N ASN A 208 -9.95 -7.85 14.66
CA ASN A 208 -9.60 -8.23 16.00
C ASN A 208 -10.88 -8.67 16.76
N PRO A 209 -10.95 -9.91 17.26
CA PRO A 209 -12.15 -10.40 17.95
C PRO A 209 -12.38 -9.78 19.33
N PHE A 210 -11.39 -9.10 19.92
CA PHE A 210 -11.49 -8.55 21.27
C PHE A 210 -12.13 -7.15 21.31
N ASP A 211 -11.70 -6.24 20.43
CA ASP A 211 -12.22 -4.87 20.33
C ASP A 211 -13.26 -4.68 19.21
N LEU A 212 -13.38 -5.67 18.31
CA LEU A 212 -14.27 -5.66 17.15
C LEU A 212 -13.89 -4.60 16.09
N GLU A 213 -12.59 -4.33 15.93
CA GLU A 213 -12.05 -3.36 14.98
C GLU A 213 -11.07 -4.00 13.98
N TRP A 214 -10.76 -3.28 12.89
CA TRP A 214 -9.81 -3.75 11.87
C TRP A 214 -8.41 -3.19 12.11
N HIS A 215 -7.44 -4.08 12.23
CA HIS A 215 -6.04 -3.76 12.52
C HIS A 215 -5.19 -4.22 11.34
N ILE A 216 -4.07 -3.55 11.08
CA ILE A 216 -3.09 -4.08 10.13
C ILE A 216 -2.40 -5.28 10.76
N ASP A 217 -2.42 -6.41 10.07
CA ASP A 217 -1.92 -7.70 10.58
C ASP A 217 -0.50 -7.99 10.09
N TRP A 218 -0.22 -7.65 8.82
CA TRP A 218 1.09 -7.87 8.22
C TRP A 218 1.33 -6.99 7.01
N ILE A 219 2.62 -6.83 6.68
CA ILE A 219 3.09 -6.33 5.39
C ILE A 219 3.82 -7.44 4.63
N GLN A 220 3.72 -7.45 3.31
CA GLN A 220 4.51 -8.35 2.47
C GLN A 220 5.76 -7.61 1.98
N CYS A 221 6.93 -8.20 2.24
CA CYS A 221 8.23 -7.67 1.84
C CYS A 221 8.82 -8.56 0.77
N CYS A 222 9.15 -8.00 -0.40
CA CYS A 222 9.79 -8.73 -1.49
C CYS A 222 11.11 -8.09 -1.87
N ARG A 223 12.10 -8.93 -2.20
CA ARG A 223 13.43 -8.47 -2.57
C ARG A 223 13.38 -7.78 -3.93
N ILE A 224 14.08 -6.65 -4.05
CA ILE A 224 14.35 -6.02 -5.33
C ILE A 224 15.62 -6.63 -5.93
N GLY A 225 15.49 -7.13 -7.15
CA GLY A 225 16.61 -7.50 -8.00
C GLY A 225 16.84 -6.47 -9.11
N PHE A 226 18.07 -6.46 -9.64
CA PHE A 226 18.47 -5.64 -10.78
C PHE A 226 19.15 -6.52 -11.82
N LEU A 227 18.64 -6.48 -13.05
CA LEU A 227 19.23 -7.18 -14.19
C LEU A 227 20.28 -6.27 -14.83
N SER A 228 21.54 -6.46 -14.43
CA SER A 228 22.68 -5.79 -15.06
C SER A 228 22.79 -6.22 -16.54
N GLY A 229 22.84 -5.25 -17.45
CA GLY A 229 23.05 -5.49 -18.88
C GLY A 229 21.92 -5.06 -19.83
N VAL A 230 20.79 -4.59 -19.30
CA VAL A 230 19.73 -4.01 -20.13
C VAL A 230 19.99 -2.51 -20.29
N VAL A 231 20.31 -2.06 -21.51
CA VAL A 231 20.42 -0.62 -21.82
C VAL A 231 19.03 0.01 -21.66
N PHE A 232 18.92 0.98 -20.76
CA PHE A 232 17.64 1.64 -20.48
C PHE A 232 17.24 2.55 -21.65
N PRO A 233 16.11 2.30 -22.34
CA PRO A 233 15.53 3.32 -23.17
C PRO A 233 15.12 4.50 -22.27
N ALA A 234 15.35 5.73 -22.74
CA ALA A 234 14.89 6.92 -22.04
C ALA A 234 13.38 6.82 -21.75
N ALA A 235 12.92 7.41 -20.64
CA ALA A 235 11.52 7.35 -20.23
C ALA A 235 10.60 7.85 -21.37
N VAL A 236 9.96 6.92 -22.07
CA VAL A 236 8.93 7.25 -23.06
C VAL A 236 7.67 7.59 -22.28
N ARG A 237 7.29 8.88 -22.30
CA ARG A 237 6.04 9.34 -21.72
C ARG A 237 4.90 8.70 -22.52
N ASN A 238 4.25 7.68 -21.95
CA ASN A 238 2.98 7.23 -22.51
C ASN A 238 2.03 8.43 -22.46
N PRO A 239 1.40 8.80 -23.58
CA PRO A 239 0.39 9.84 -23.57
C PRO A 239 -0.69 9.44 -22.55
N PRO A 240 -1.23 10.40 -21.76
CA PRO A 240 -2.27 10.11 -20.79
C PRO A 240 -3.40 9.38 -21.50
N ASN A 241 -3.66 8.15 -21.06
CA ASN A 241 -4.61 7.25 -21.69
C ASN A 241 -6.03 7.71 -21.32
N THR A 242 -6.48 8.81 -21.93
CA THR A 242 -7.81 9.42 -21.73
C THR A 242 -8.97 8.54 -22.17
N THR A 243 -8.71 7.36 -22.74
CA THR A 243 -9.72 6.47 -23.31
C THR A 243 -10.22 5.36 -22.39
N ILE A 244 -9.64 5.13 -21.19
CA ILE A 244 -10.08 4.04 -20.30
C ILE A 244 -11.15 4.48 -19.29
N LEU A 245 -11.22 5.76 -18.91
CA LEU A 245 -12.25 6.25 -17.99
C LEU A 245 -13.68 6.25 -18.60
N SER A 246 -13.83 6.16 -19.92
CA SER A 246 -15.15 6.08 -20.57
C SER A 246 -15.71 4.66 -20.67
N ARG A 247 -14.91 3.61 -20.44
CA ARG A 247 -15.40 2.22 -20.41
C ARG A 247 -15.82 1.74 -19.03
N VAL A 248 -15.20 2.24 -17.95
CA VAL A 248 -15.58 1.85 -16.58
C VAL A 248 -16.89 2.53 -16.15
N ALA A 249 -17.18 3.73 -16.65
CA ALA A 249 -18.47 4.39 -16.39
C ALA A 249 -19.67 3.78 -17.14
N ARG A 250 -19.46 2.78 -18.01
CA ARG A 250 -20.53 2.15 -18.80
C ARG A 250 -20.81 0.69 -18.44
N SER A 251 -20.19 0.13 -17.39
CA SER A 251 -20.45 -1.25 -16.94
C SER A 251 -21.17 -1.37 -15.59
N VAL A 252 -21.68 -0.27 -15.02
CA VAL A 252 -22.49 -0.32 -13.77
C VAL A 252 -23.99 -0.46 -14.09
N GLY A 253 -24.34 -1.22 -15.12
CA GLY A 253 -25.73 -1.33 -15.57
C GLY A 253 -26.01 -2.52 -16.50
N ALA A 254 -25.33 -3.65 -16.30
CA ALA A 254 -25.63 -4.88 -17.02
C ALA A 254 -25.50 -6.09 -16.09
N GLU A 255 -26.65 -6.42 -15.50
CA GLU A 255 -27.19 -7.73 -15.10
C GLU A 255 -26.24 -8.92 -14.81
N ASP A 256 -26.45 -9.50 -13.62
CA ASP A 256 -25.95 -10.77 -13.07
C ASP A 256 -26.39 -12.04 -13.84
N GLY A 257 -26.27 -12.05 -15.16
CA GLY A 257 -26.85 -13.12 -16.00
C GLY A 257 -25.90 -14.17 -16.58
N ASP A 258 -24.63 -13.84 -16.84
CA ASP A 258 -23.91 -14.56 -17.93
C ASP A 258 -22.48 -15.03 -17.65
N LEU A 259 -22.03 -15.03 -16.38
CA LEU A 259 -20.70 -15.55 -16.03
C LEU A 259 -20.64 -17.10 -16.09
N ALA A 260 -21.78 -17.79 -15.97
CA ALA A 260 -21.86 -19.25 -16.07
C ALA A 260 -21.69 -19.76 -17.52
N ASN A 261 -22.08 -18.97 -18.53
CA ASN A 261 -22.00 -19.38 -19.93
C ASN A 261 -20.63 -19.10 -20.57
N PHE A 262 -19.82 -18.21 -19.99
CA PHE A 262 -18.49 -17.89 -20.53
C PHE A 262 -17.44 -18.96 -20.17
N ILE A 263 -17.60 -19.66 -19.05
CA ILE A 263 -16.70 -20.75 -18.64
C ILE A 263 -16.92 -22.03 -19.49
N GLN A 264 -18.04 -22.14 -20.22
CA GLN A 264 -18.33 -23.31 -21.06
C GLN A 264 -17.81 -23.23 -22.51
N ARG A 265 -17.15 -22.15 -22.94
CA ARG A 265 -16.79 -21.95 -24.36
C ARG A 265 -15.31 -21.76 -24.69
N SER A 266 -14.38 -21.82 -23.73
CA SER A 266 -12.95 -21.80 -24.01
C SER A 266 -12.28 -23.12 -23.65
N ASP A 267 -12.06 -23.93 -24.70
CA ASP A 267 -11.10 -25.05 -24.88
C ASP A 267 -11.68 -26.45 -25.13
N PRO A 268 -11.55 -27.00 -26.36
CA PRO A 268 -11.83 -28.40 -26.67
C PRO A 268 -10.61 -29.33 -26.51
N LEU A 269 -9.50 -28.90 -25.89
CA LEU A 269 -8.24 -29.67 -25.88
C LEU A 269 -7.95 -30.50 -24.61
N PHE A 270 -8.93 -30.71 -23.74
CA PHE A 270 -8.82 -31.63 -22.60
C PHE A 270 -9.96 -32.65 -22.57
N LYS A 271 -10.05 -33.47 -23.62
CA LYS A 271 -10.83 -34.72 -23.62
C LYS A 271 -9.91 -35.91 -23.89
N SER A 272 -9.12 -36.30 -22.90
CA SER A 272 -8.69 -37.69 -22.74
C SER A 272 -8.21 -37.93 -21.31
N ALA A 273 -9.14 -38.18 -20.41
CA ALA A 273 -8.94 -38.93 -19.17
C ALA A 273 -10.29 -39.05 -18.45
N LYS A 274 -11.16 -39.93 -18.93
CA LYS A 274 -12.31 -40.38 -18.13
C LYS A 274 -12.63 -41.83 -18.48
N GLN A 275 -11.99 -42.77 -17.77
CA GLN A 275 -12.64 -44.01 -17.36
C GLN A 275 -11.76 -44.81 -16.39
N SER A 276 -12.09 -44.73 -15.10
CA SER A 276 -11.94 -45.82 -14.14
C SER A 276 -12.68 -45.43 -12.86
N THR A 277 -13.99 -45.61 -12.88
CA THR A 277 -14.82 -45.73 -11.69
C THR A 277 -14.65 -47.13 -11.12
N ALA A 278 -14.12 -47.26 -9.91
CA ALA A 278 -14.37 -48.40 -9.04
C ALA A 278 -14.11 -48.04 -7.57
N ASN A 279 -15.18 -48.12 -6.78
CA ASN A 279 -15.24 -48.49 -5.38
C ASN A 279 -14.64 -47.55 -4.32
N ALA A 280 -15.57 -46.93 -3.57
CA ALA A 280 -15.35 -46.50 -2.19
C ALA A 280 -14.93 -47.69 -1.30
N PRO A 281 -14.18 -47.41 -0.23
CA PRO A 281 -14.71 -47.73 1.10
C PRO A 281 -14.57 -46.60 2.11
N ASN A 282 -15.42 -46.72 3.11
CA ASN A 282 -15.60 -45.91 4.30
C ASN A 282 -14.35 -45.86 5.21
N ASP A 283 -14.42 -44.94 6.18
CA ASP A 283 -13.60 -44.83 7.39
C ASP A 283 -12.15 -44.38 7.22
N PHE A 284 -11.97 -43.06 7.29
CA PHE A 284 -10.73 -42.46 7.82
C PHE A 284 -11.00 -42.00 9.25
N GLN A 285 -10.72 -42.88 10.21
CA GLN A 285 -10.50 -42.49 11.60
C GLN A 285 -9.16 -41.76 11.68
N PHE A 286 -9.18 -40.49 12.07
CA PHE A 286 -7.99 -39.80 12.55
C PHE A 286 -7.72 -40.26 14.00
N GLU A 287 -6.81 -41.22 14.17
CA GLU A 287 -6.16 -41.46 15.45
C GLU A 287 -5.21 -40.28 15.74
N LEU A 288 -5.67 -39.37 16.60
CA LEU A 288 -4.81 -38.41 17.27
C LEU A 288 -3.92 -39.16 18.27
N SER A 289 -2.60 -38.95 18.17
CA SER A 289 -1.63 -39.49 19.12
C SER A 289 -1.96 -39.03 20.54
N HIS A 290 -1.80 -39.93 21.52
CA HIS A 290 -2.15 -39.75 22.94
C HIS A 290 -1.32 -38.67 23.68
N SER A 291 -0.51 -37.87 22.98
CA SER A 291 0.36 -36.83 23.53
C SER A 291 -0.27 -35.43 23.61
N ASP A 292 -1.35 -35.15 22.85
CA ASP A 292 -1.81 -33.75 22.65
C ASP A 292 -3.21 -33.43 23.22
N ARG A 293 -3.80 -34.33 24.03
CA ARG A 293 -5.14 -34.11 24.63
C ARG A 293 -5.18 -33.37 25.96
N SER A 294 -4.05 -32.96 26.52
CA SER A 294 -4.00 -32.34 27.86
C SER A 294 -3.78 -30.82 27.88
N ARG A 295 -4.02 -30.09 26.77
CA ARG A 295 -3.84 -28.62 26.74
C ARG A 295 -5.03 -27.80 26.26
N ILE A 296 -6.21 -28.41 26.10
CA ILE A 296 -7.43 -27.68 25.72
C ILE A 296 -8.54 -28.00 26.73
N ALA A 297 -8.35 -27.55 27.96
CA ALA A 297 -9.38 -27.42 28.98
C ALA A 297 -8.84 -26.50 30.09
N GLY A 298 -8.99 -25.20 29.89
CA GLY A 298 -8.56 -24.19 30.86
C GLY A 298 -8.18 -22.92 30.13
N TYR A 299 -9.20 -22.11 29.83
CA TYR A 299 -9.29 -20.64 29.67
C TYR A 299 -10.42 -20.32 28.69
#